data_AF-A0AAN4YPM9-F1
#
_entry.id   AF-A0AAN4YPM9-F1
#
_cell.length_a   1.000
_cell.length_b   1.000
_cell.length_c   1.000
_cell.angle_alpha   90.00
_cell.angle_beta   90.00
_cell.angle_gamma   90.00
#
_symmetry.space_group_name_H-M   'P 1'
#
loop_
_entity.id
_entity.type
_entity.pdbx_description
1 polymer ?
#
loop_
_entity_poly.entity_id
_entity_poly.type
_entity_poly.pdbx_seq_one_letter_code
_entity_poly.pdbx_strand_id
1 'polypeptide(L)'
;MGDEDNNEPECDGGETCRCFKPAADYPNHPWVFSRAGLDKMITYRIMLDLRGPDNFSMYTFNDHSAYGAIEVVQNMMLDFDEASGKWQQQWAVIEALAWLLSGDFLSLMVM
;
A
#
# COMPACT_ATOMS: atom_id res chain seq x y z
N MET A 1 31.49 4.48 1.43
CA MET A 1 32.22 4.22 0.17
C MET A 1 31.19 4.48 -0.92
N GLY A 2 31.38 5.55 -1.69
CA GLY A 2 30.51 5.98 -2.79
C GLY A 2 29.19 6.62 -2.38
N ASP A 3 29.19 7.92 -2.06
CA ASP A 3 28.04 8.78 -2.35
C ASP A 3 28.03 8.93 -3.88
N GLU A 4 27.34 8.04 -4.58
CA GLU A 4 27.03 8.22 -6.00
C GLU A 4 25.97 9.32 -6.10
N ASP A 5 26.26 10.36 -6.88
CA ASP A 5 25.36 11.47 -7.22
C ASP A 5 23.93 10.96 -7.48
N ASN A 6 23.01 11.20 -6.53
CA ASN A 6 21.59 10.87 -6.65
C ASN A 6 20.90 11.85 -7.62
N ASN A 7 21.26 11.78 -8.91
CA ASN A 7 20.45 12.31 -10.02
C ASN A 7 19.37 11.29 -10.41
N GLU A 8 18.74 10.62 -9.44
CA GLU A 8 17.57 9.82 -9.74
C GLU A 8 16.39 10.76 -9.98
N PRO A 9 15.68 10.63 -11.12
CA PRO A 9 14.51 11.44 -11.39
C PRO A 9 13.48 11.22 -10.27
N GLU A 10 12.81 12.30 -9.85
CA GLU A 10 11.68 12.19 -8.93
C GLU A 10 10.65 11.20 -9.46
N CYS A 11 9.91 10.56 -8.54
CA CYS A 11 8.89 9.59 -8.93
C CYS A 11 7.77 10.30 -9.69
N ASP A 12 7.66 10.03 -10.98
CA ASP A 12 6.65 10.56 -11.90
C ASP A 12 5.64 9.49 -12.32
N GLY A 13 5.39 8.50 -11.45
CA GLY A 13 4.47 7.41 -11.75
C GLY A 13 4.98 6.42 -12.80
N GLY A 14 6.28 6.43 -13.11
CA GLY A 14 6.91 5.47 -14.03
C GLY A 14 7.03 5.97 -15.47
N GLU A 15 6.85 7.26 -15.73
CA GLU A 15 7.11 7.88 -17.03
C GLU A 15 8.62 7.91 -17.31
N THR A 16 9.40 8.50 -16.41
CA THR A 16 10.86 8.52 -16.44
C THR A 16 11.48 7.73 -15.28
N CYS A 17 10.77 7.55 -14.17
CA CYS A 17 11.26 6.78 -13.03
C CYS A 17 11.10 5.26 -13.24
N ARG A 18 11.78 4.48 -12.37
CA ARG A 18 11.85 3.01 -12.48
C ARG A 18 10.57 2.29 -12.02
N CYS A 19 9.59 3.03 -11.47
CA CYS A 19 8.36 2.46 -10.94
C CYS A 19 7.59 1.67 -12.01
N PHE A 20 6.95 0.58 -11.57
CA PHE A 20 6.10 -0.30 -12.39
C PHE A 20 6.80 -0.99 -13.59
N LYS A 21 8.12 -0.84 -13.74
CA LYS A 21 8.90 -1.59 -14.72
C LYS A 21 9.19 -3.01 -14.20
N PRO A 22 9.43 -4.00 -15.08
CA PRO A 22 9.82 -5.34 -14.67
C PRO A 22 11.08 -5.35 -13.79
N ALA A 23 11.05 -6.14 -12.71
CA ALA A 23 12.21 -6.35 -11.83
C ALA A 23 13.46 -6.87 -12.58
N ALA A 24 13.24 -7.62 -13.68
CA ALA A 24 14.31 -8.17 -14.50
C ALA A 24 15.17 -7.10 -15.17
N ASP A 25 14.60 -5.93 -15.46
CA ASP A 25 15.31 -4.81 -16.10
C ASP A 25 16.24 -4.09 -15.10
N TYR A 26 16.03 -4.29 -13.79
CA TYR A 26 16.73 -3.62 -12.71
C TYR A 26 17.13 -4.61 -11.59
N PRO A 27 18.04 -5.57 -11.86
CA PRO A 27 18.35 -6.67 -10.94
C PRO A 27 19.02 -6.21 -9.62
N ASN A 28 19.61 -5.02 -9.61
CA ASN A 28 20.28 -4.45 -8.43
C ASN A 28 19.36 -3.52 -7.61
N HIS A 29 18.11 -3.30 -8.05
CA HIS A 29 17.20 -2.42 -7.33
C HIS A 29 16.68 -3.12 -6.07
N PRO A 30 16.81 -2.51 -4.87
CA PRO A 30 16.50 -3.19 -3.62
C PRO A 30 15.00 -3.39 -3.39
N TRP A 31 14.16 -2.54 -3.97
CA TRP A 31 12.71 -2.58 -3.77
C TRP A 31 11.99 -3.19 -4.97
N VAL A 32 11.24 -4.25 -4.72
CA VAL A 32 10.41 -4.94 -5.70
C VAL A 32 9.12 -5.37 -5.03
N PHE A 33 8.03 -5.30 -5.76
CA PHE A 33 6.71 -5.72 -5.32
C PHE A 33 6.04 -6.52 -6.43
N SER A 34 5.21 -7.49 -6.06
CA SER A 34 4.42 -8.22 -7.05
C SER A 34 3.26 -7.36 -7.57
N ARG A 35 2.79 -7.66 -8.79
CA ARG A 35 1.54 -7.04 -9.31
C ARG A 35 0.34 -7.37 -8.43
N ALA A 36 0.26 -8.59 -7.91
CA ALA A 36 -0.82 -9.00 -7.01
C ALA A 36 -0.81 -8.21 -5.70
N GLY A 37 0.38 -7.94 -5.14
CA GLY A 37 0.53 -7.09 -3.96
C GLY A 37 0.14 -5.63 -4.23
N LEU A 38 0.52 -5.09 -5.40
CA LEU A 38 0.07 -3.75 -5.84
C LEU A 38 -1.45 -3.67 -5.94
N ASP A 39 -2.09 -4.63 -6.61
CA ASP A 39 -3.56 -4.65 -6.79
C ASP A 39 -4.28 -4.74 -5.44
N LYS A 40 -3.77 -5.56 -4.52
CA LYS A 40 -4.28 -5.66 -3.14
C LYS A 40 -4.10 -4.35 -2.38
N MET A 41 -2.93 -3.72 -2.47
CA MET A 41 -2.65 -2.43 -1.82
C MET A 41 -3.62 -1.34 -2.29
N ILE A 42 -3.82 -1.20 -3.61
CA ILE A 42 -4.77 -0.25 -4.20
C ILE A 42 -6.17 -0.54 -3.68
N THR A 43 -6.59 -1.80 -3.64
CA THR A 43 -7.90 -2.21 -3.12
C THR A 43 -8.08 -1.76 -1.67
N TYR A 44 -7.12 -2.04 -0.79
CA TYR A 44 -7.20 -1.63 0.61
C TYR A 44 -7.15 -0.12 0.77
N ARG A 45 -6.39 0.61 -0.07
CA ARG A 45 -6.38 2.07 -0.03
C ARG A 45 -7.75 2.65 -0.37
N ILE A 46 -8.40 2.14 -1.42
CA ILE A 46 -9.79 2.51 -1.76
C ILE A 46 -10.71 2.22 -0.57
N MET A 47 -10.55 1.05 0.07
CA MET A 47 -11.37 0.70 1.22
C MET A 47 -11.16 1.66 2.39
N LEU A 48 -9.94 2.12 2.66
CA LEU A 48 -9.67 3.17 3.65
C LEU A 48 -10.39 4.46 3.30
N ASP A 49 -10.24 4.93 2.05
CA ASP A 49 -10.84 6.19 1.61
C ASP A 49 -12.38 6.18 1.73
N LEU A 50 -13.01 5.03 1.51
CA LEU A 50 -14.46 4.85 1.69
C LEU A 50 -14.93 4.96 3.15
N ARG A 51 -14.04 4.81 4.15
CA ARG A 51 -14.39 4.99 5.56
C ARG A 51 -14.08 6.37 6.12
N GLY A 52 -13.34 7.21 5.39
CA GLY A 52 -13.06 8.59 5.78
C GLY A 52 -14.26 9.50 5.51
N PRO A 53 -14.99 10.02 6.52
CA PRO A 53 -16.14 10.89 6.29
C PRO A 53 -15.77 12.19 5.55
N ASP A 54 -14.55 12.66 5.76
CA ASP A 54 -14.01 13.87 5.12
C ASP A 54 -13.92 13.73 3.60
N ASN A 55 -13.65 12.52 3.08
CA ASN A 55 -13.68 12.23 1.64
C ASN A 55 -15.07 12.41 1.01
N PHE A 56 -16.11 12.48 1.84
CA PHE A 56 -17.50 12.70 1.43
C PHE A 56 -18.07 14.02 1.93
N SER A 57 -17.22 14.92 2.45
CA SER A 57 -17.64 16.21 3.05
C SER A 57 -18.68 16.04 4.16
N MET A 58 -18.61 14.94 4.91
CA MET A 58 -19.54 14.65 6.00
C MET A 58 -18.98 15.15 7.33
N TYR A 59 -19.73 16.05 7.99
CA TYR A 59 -19.41 16.46 9.36
C TYR A 59 -19.98 15.46 10.36
N THR A 60 -19.14 14.56 10.85
CA THR A 60 -19.51 13.54 11.85
C THR A 60 -18.84 13.83 13.19
N PHE A 61 -19.45 13.35 14.27
CA PHE A 61 -18.87 13.43 15.61
C PHE A 61 -18.21 12.08 15.93
N ASN A 62 -16.99 12.10 16.48
CA ASN A 62 -16.11 10.95 16.74
C ASN A 62 -15.14 10.60 15.59
N ASP A 63 -14.11 9.82 15.90
CA ASP A 63 -13.04 9.43 14.98
C ASP A 63 -13.41 8.21 14.12
N HIS A 64 -14.38 8.40 13.23
CA HIS A 64 -14.85 7.34 12.33
C HIS A 64 -13.77 6.86 11.35
N SER A 65 -12.88 7.76 10.92
CA SER A 65 -11.75 7.45 10.04
C SER A 65 -10.83 6.42 10.69
N ALA A 66 -10.45 6.61 11.97
CA ALA A 66 -9.61 5.66 12.69
C ALA A 66 -10.27 4.28 12.86
N TYR A 67 -11.55 4.24 13.25
CA TYR A 67 -12.27 2.97 13.37
C TYR A 67 -12.38 2.24 12.03
N GLY A 68 -12.61 2.99 10.95
CA GLY A 68 -12.62 2.46 9.60
C GLY A 68 -11.27 1.88 9.17
N ALA A 69 -10.17 2.55 9.50
CA ALA A 69 -8.83 2.05 9.23
C ALA A 69 -8.56 0.73 9.98
N ILE A 70 -8.96 0.64 11.25
CA ILE A 70 -8.86 -0.60 12.03
C ILE A 70 -9.68 -1.72 11.39
N GLU A 71 -10.90 -1.44 10.94
CA GLU A 71 -11.74 -2.42 10.25
C GLU A 71 -11.06 -2.94 8.97
N VAL A 72 -10.44 -2.07 8.17
CA VAL A 72 -9.70 -2.49 6.97
C VAL A 72 -8.54 -3.41 7.34
N VAL A 73 -7.75 -3.07 8.36
CA VAL A 73 -6.65 -3.94 8.83
C VAL A 73 -7.17 -5.28 9.34
N GLN A 74 -8.30 -5.32 10.04
CA GLN A 74 -8.94 -6.56 10.47
C GLN A 74 -9.38 -7.41 9.26
N ASN A 75 -9.97 -6.79 8.24
CA ASN A 75 -10.34 -7.47 7.00
C ASN A 75 -9.11 -8.01 6.25
N MET A 76 -7.97 -7.33 6.29
CA MET A 76 -6.71 -7.86 5.73
C MET A 76 -6.25 -9.14 6.43
N MET A 77 -6.46 -9.26 7.75
CA MET A 77 -6.16 -10.50 8.48
C MET A 77 -7.09 -11.64 8.07
N LEU A 78 -8.37 -11.33 7.80
CA LEU A 78 -9.33 -12.31 7.25
C LEU A 78 -8.95 -12.73 5.83
N ASP A 79 -8.57 -11.79 4.96
CA ASP A 79 -8.09 -12.08 3.60
C ASP A 79 -6.86 -13.01 3.63
N PHE A 80 -5.95 -12.82 4.59
CA PHE A 80 -4.79 -13.69 4.78
C PHE A 80 -5.18 -15.11 5.20
N ASP A 81 -6.16 -15.25 6.09
CA ASP A 81 -6.68 -16.55 6.54
C ASP A 81 -7.49 -17.25 5.44
N GLU A 82 -8.31 -16.51 4.68
CA GLU A 82 -9.06 -17.04 3.53
C GLU A 82 -8.12 -17.54 2.42
N ALA A 83 -6.97 -16.89 2.27
CA ALA A 83 -5.91 -17.32 1.36
C ALA A 83 -5.09 -18.51 1.89
N SER A 84 -5.43 -19.09 3.04
CA SER A 84 -4.73 -20.24 3.62
C SER A 84 -4.64 -21.41 2.64
N GLY A 85 -3.44 -22.01 2.57
CA GLY A 85 -3.10 -23.04 1.58
C GLY A 85 -2.70 -22.50 0.20
N LYS A 86 -2.83 -21.18 -0.05
CA LYS A 86 -2.39 -20.49 -1.27
C LYS A 86 -1.37 -19.40 -0.93
N TRP A 87 -0.14 -19.81 -0.66
CA TRP A 87 0.91 -18.92 -0.13
C TRP A 87 1.17 -17.68 -0.99
N GLN A 88 0.99 -17.74 -2.32
CA GLN A 88 1.16 -16.58 -3.20
C GLN A 88 0.11 -15.49 -2.93
N GLN A 89 -1.13 -15.89 -2.62
CA GLN A 89 -2.20 -14.96 -2.28
C GLN A 89 -1.99 -14.38 -0.89
N GLN A 90 -1.54 -15.20 0.06
CA GLN A 90 -1.12 -14.74 1.39
C GLN A 90 0.02 -13.72 1.31
N TRP A 91 1.01 -13.98 0.44
CA TRP A 91 2.12 -13.05 0.20
C TRP A 91 1.65 -11.71 -0.35
N ALA A 92 0.71 -11.71 -1.31
CA ALA A 92 0.14 -10.47 -1.84
C ALA A 92 -0.55 -9.62 -0.74
N VAL A 93 -1.22 -10.25 0.22
CA VAL A 93 -1.81 -9.54 1.38
C VAL A 93 -0.71 -8.94 2.27
N ILE A 94 0.37 -9.70 2.55
CA ILE A 94 1.51 -9.21 3.34
C ILE A 94 2.21 -8.04 2.64
N GLU A 95 2.49 -8.14 1.33
CA GLU A 95 3.11 -7.06 0.56
C GLU A 95 2.27 -5.79 0.62
N ALA A 96 0.95 -5.92 0.44
CA ALA A 96 0.04 -4.80 0.53
C ALA A 96 0.07 -4.14 1.92
N LEU A 97 0.06 -4.93 2.98
CA LEU A 97 0.15 -4.44 4.37
C LEU A 97 1.47 -3.70 4.63
N ALA A 98 2.60 -4.30 4.24
CA ALA A 98 3.91 -3.71 4.40
C ALA A 98 3.99 -2.36 3.68
N TRP A 99 3.39 -2.26 2.50
CA TRP A 99 3.37 -1.02 1.73
C TRP A 99 2.49 0.06 2.38
N LEU A 100 1.30 -0.30 2.87
CA LEU A 100 0.43 0.63 3.60
C LEU A 100 1.10 1.20 4.86
N LEU A 101 1.82 0.35 5.61
CA LEU A 101 2.58 0.77 6.79
C LEU A 101 3.77 1.66 6.42
N SER A 102 4.50 1.31 5.36
CA SER A 102 5.69 2.07 4.94
C SER A 102 5.34 3.43 4.33
N GLY A 103 4.17 3.53 3.68
CA GLY A 103 3.66 4.77 3.09
C GLY A 103 2.89 5.66 4.07
N ASP A 104 2.87 5.30 5.36
CA ASP A 104 2.11 5.99 6.42
C ASP A 104 0.60 6.14 6.09
N PHE A 105 0.07 5.28 5.22
CA PHE A 105 -1.33 5.33 4.79
C PHE A 105 -2.31 4.88 5.87
N LEU A 106 -1.81 4.23 6.93
CA LEU A 106 -2.56 3.84 8.12
C LEU A 106 -2.35 4.81 9.29
N SER A 107 -1.64 5.93 9.06
CA SER A 107 -1.46 6.96 10.07
C SER A 107 -2.82 7.55 10.44
N LEU A 108 -3.21 7.34 11.69
CA LEU A 108 -4.50 7.77 12.22
C LEU A 108 -4.66 9.30 12.27
N MET A 109 -3.64 10.07 11.86
CA MET A 109 -3.63 11.54 11.87
C MET A 109 -3.51 12.20 10.49
N VAL A 110 -3.41 11.43 9.39
CA VAL A 110 -3.18 11.98 8.03
C VAL A 110 -4.42 11.85 7.12
N MET A 111 -5.53 11.30 7.63
CA MET A 111 -6.81 11.22 6.90
C MET A 111 -7.74 12.35 7.28
#